data_AF-A0A5D8YBA8-F1
#
_entry.id   AF-A0A5D8YBA8-F1
#
_cell.length_a   1.000
_cell.length_b   1.000
_cell.length_c   1.000
_cell.angle_alpha   90.00
_cell.angle_beta   90.00
_cell.angle_gamma   90.00
#
_symmetry.space_group_name_H-M   'P 1'
#
loop_
_entity.id
_entity.type
_entity.pdbx_description
1 polymer ?
#
loop_
_entity_poly.entity_id
_entity_poly.type
_entity_poly.pdbx_seq_one_letter_code
_entity_poly.pdbx_strand_id
1 'polypeptide(L)'
;MSHPGTYKARIICAIPLERLHPSAGDGTSAPAIGDIVELDHGFTAPDGRGMGLVYCVGPSGNVRWAADVYDSEIQALPEQEMGGA
;
A
#
# COMPACT_ATOMS: atom_id res chain seq x y z
N MET A 1 -20.69 7.62 2.20
CA MET A 1 -20.02 7.60 0.89
C MET A 1 -19.20 6.32 0.86
N SER A 2 -19.73 5.27 0.24
CA SER A 2 -19.06 3.97 0.19
C SER A 2 -17.86 4.11 -0.75
N HIS A 3 -16.64 3.93 -0.24
CA HIS A 3 -15.45 3.82 -1.09
C HIS A 3 -15.54 2.46 -1.79
N PRO A 4 -15.82 2.41 -3.10
CA PRO A 4 -15.90 1.14 -3.82
C PRO A 4 -14.52 0.49 -3.83
N GLY A 5 -14.42 -0.70 -3.25
CA GLY A 5 -13.26 -1.61 -3.34
C GLY A 5 -11.93 -0.98 -2.97
N THR A 6 -11.59 -0.93 -1.67
CA THR A 6 -10.20 -0.70 -1.26
C THR A 6 -9.36 -1.87 -1.76
N TYR A 7 -8.60 -1.68 -2.84
CA TYR A 7 -7.68 -2.68 -3.36
C TYR A 7 -6.56 -2.89 -2.35
N LYS A 8 -6.58 -4.04 -1.68
CA LYS A 8 -5.55 -4.40 -0.71
C LYS A 8 -4.44 -5.20 -1.38
N ALA A 9 -3.22 -4.96 -0.96
CA ALA A 9 -2.06 -5.73 -1.37
C ALA A 9 -1.20 -6.08 -0.16
N ARG A 10 -0.37 -7.10 -0.31
CA ARG A 10 0.65 -7.48 0.66
C ARG A 10 2.01 -7.10 0.14
N ILE A 11 2.84 -6.48 0.96
CA ILE A 11 4.25 -6.26 0.66
C ILE A 11 4.97 -7.61 0.63
N ILE A 12 5.59 -7.96 -0.49
CA ILE A 12 6.36 -9.22 -0.66
C ILE A 12 7.86 -8.98 -0.82
N CYS A 13 8.28 -7.73 -0.97
CA CYS A 13 9.68 -7.32 -1.06
C CYS A 13 9.97 -6.13 -0.13
N ALA A 14 11.21 -5.99 0.33
CA ALA A 14 11.59 -4.86 1.17
C ALA A 14 11.48 -3.54 0.39
N ILE A 15 10.74 -2.58 0.94
CA ILE A 15 10.60 -1.24 0.36
C ILE A 15 11.69 -0.32 0.94
N PRO A 16 12.58 0.26 0.12
CA PRO A 16 13.57 1.23 0.56
C PRO A 16 12.94 2.44 1.24
N LEU A 17 13.57 2.91 2.33
CA LEU A 17 13.08 4.05 3.11
C LEU A 17 13.04 5.37 2.32
N GLU A 18 13.85 5.50 1.27
CA GLU A 18 13.84 6.65 0.36
C GLU A 18 12.54 6.81 -0.44
N ARG A 19 11.73 5.75 -0.54
CA ARG A 19 10.43 5.77 -1.22
C ARG A 19 9.26 6.07 -0.29
N LEU A 20 9.52 6.25 1.01
CA LEU A 20 8.50 6.68 1.96
C LEU A 20 8.22 8.16 1.74
N HIS A 21 6.94 8.51 1.86
CA HIS A 21 6.49 9.89 1.90
C HIS A 21 6.54 10.39 3.35
N PRO A 22 7.54 11.19 3.76
CA PRO A 22 7.75 11.56 5.17
C PRO A 22 6.61 12.42 5.74
N SER A 23 5.82 13.07 4.89
CA SER A 23 4.64 13.83 5.27
C SER A 23 3.36 12.97 5.37
N ALA A 24 3.42 11.70 4.99
CA ALA A 24 2.29 10.79 4.95
C ALA A 24 2.55 9.59 5.89
N GLY A 25 2.07 9.70 7.13
CA GLY A 25 2.23 8.67 8.14
C GLY A 25 2.42 9.24 9.55
N ASP A 26 2.85 8.37 10.47
CA ASP A 26 3.19 8.73 11.85
C ASP A 26 4.66 9.13 12.03
N GLY A 27 5.47 9.02 10.97
CA GLY A 27 6.89 9.38 10.95
C GLY A 27 7.82 8.42 11.69
N THR A 28 7.29 7.34 12.26
CA THR A 28 8.05 6.35 13.06
C THR A 28 7.95 4.93 12.51
N SER A 29 6.85 4.61 11.84
CA SER A 29 6.59 3.32 11.22
C SER A 29 7.31 3.20 9.89
N ALA A 30 7.90 2.02 9.64
CA ALA A 30 8.56 1.69 8.38
C ALA A 30 7.89 0.48 7.73
N PRO A 31 7.92 0.38 6.38
CA PRO A 31 7.37 -0.77 5.67
C PRO A 31 8.11 -2.05 6.01
N ALA A 32 7.35 -3.13 6.22
CA ALA A 32 7.85 -4.47 6.42
C ALA A 32 7.26 -5.45 5.40
N ILE A 33 8.02 -6.49 5.07
CA ILE A 33 7.50 -7.61 4.29
C ILE A 33 6.36 -8.27 5.08
N GLY A 34 5.22 -8.47 4.40
CA GLY A 34 4.00 -9.01 4.99
C GLY A 34 2.99 -7.94 5.38
N ASP A 35 3.36 -6.65 5.38
CA ASP A 35 2.40 -5.57 5.65
C ASP A 35 1.26 -5.60 4.63
N ILE A 36 0.05 -5.37 5.14
CA ILE A 36 -1.14 -5.19 4.31
C ILE A 36 -1.31 -3.70 4.08
N VAL A 37 -1.42 -3.34 2.81
CA VAL A 37 -1.51 -1.95 2.37
C VAL A 37 -2.72 -1.75 1.46
N GLU A 38 -3.17 -0.51 1.39
CA GLU A 38 -4.22 -0.06 0.49
C GLU A 38 -3.56 0.61 -0.72
N LEU A 39 -3.95 0.17 -1.91
CA LEU A 39 -3.51 0.75 -3.18
C LEU A 39 -4.44 1.91 -3.52
N ASP A 40 -3.88 3.09 -3.81
CA ASP A 40 -4.65 4.30 -4.13
C ASP A 40 -4.64 4.59 -5.63
N HIS A 41 -3.48 4.87 -6.20
CA HIS A 41 -3.34 5.07 -7.63
C HIS A 41 -2.03 4.50 -8.18
N GLY A 42 -2.10 3.98 -9.40
CA GLY A 42 -0.95 3.51 -10.17
C GLY A 42 -0.38 4.58 -11.09
N PHE A 43 0.91 4.53 -11.35
CA PHE A 43 1.62 5.40 -12.28
C PHE A 43 2.81 4.66 -12.91
N THR A 44 3.47 5.29 -13.87
CA THR A 44 4.66 4.74 -14.52
C THR A 44 5.90 5.45 -13.99
N ALA A 45 6.85 4.68 -13.48
CA ALA A 45 8.13 5.18 -13.02
C ALA A 45 8.99 5.75 -14.18
N PRO A 46 10.01 6.57 -13.89
CA PRO A 46 10.94 7.06 -14.90
C PRO A 46 11.67 5.96 -15.69
N ASP A 47 11.79 4.75 -15.13
CA ASP A 47 12.39 3.57 -15.77
C ASP A 47 11.40 2.78 -16.64
N GLY A 48 10.15 3.24 -16.75
CA GLY A 48 9.10 2.63 -17.56
C GLY A 48 8.32 1.51 -16.86
N ARG A 49 8.64 1.18 -15.60
CA ARG A 49 7.93 0.13 -14.85
C ARG A 49 6.67 0.67 -14.16
N GLY A 50 5.71 -0.22 -13.95
CA GLY A 50 4.50 0.05 -13.19
C GLY A 50 4.81 0.23 -11.70
N MET A 51 4.33 1.33 -11.15
CA MET A 51 4.37 1.66 -9.73
C MET A 51 2.99 2.04 -9.23
N GLY A 52 2.80 2.01 -7.92
CA GLY A 52 1.63 2.56 -7.27
C GLY A 52 1.97 3.17 -5.91
N LEU A 53 1.13 4.11 -5.50
CA LEU A 53 1.16 4.63 -4.15
C LEU A 53 0.36 3.71 -3.23
N VAL A 54 0.98 3.32 -2.12
CA VAL A 54 0.35 2.49 -1.10
C VAL A 54 0.38 3.13 0.28
N TYR A 55 -0.65 2.81 1.07
CA TYR A 55 -0.79 3.26 2.44
C TYR A 55 -0.89 2.06 3.38
N CYS A 56 -0.07 2.03 4.43
CA CYS A 56 -0.30 1.12 5.54
C CYS A 56 -1.20 1.80 6.56
N VAL A 57 -2.43 1.29 6.68
CA VAL A 57 -3.43 1.82 7.60
C VAL A 57 -3.42 0.98 8.88
N GLY A 58 -3.25 1.64 10.02
CA GLY A 58 -3.30 1.01 11.32
C GLY A 58 -4.73 0.58 11.72
N PRO A 59 -4.88 -0.22 12.79
CA PRO A 59 -6.19 -0.69 13.26
C PRO A 59 -7.18 0.43 13.61
N SER A 60 -6.68 1.61 13.98
CA SER A 60 -7.44 2.82 14.28
C SER A 60 -7.81 3.65 13.06
N GLY A 61 -7.47 3.21 11.84
CA GLY A 61 -7.74 3.93 10.59
C GLY A 61 -6.74 5.04 10.28
N ASN A 62 -5.71 5.25 11.09
CA ASN A 62 -4.65 6.21 10.80
C ASN A 62 -3.60 5.60 9.85
N VAL A 63 -3.09 6.41 8.92
CA VAL A 63 -1.94 6.03 8.09
C VAL A 63 -0.70 5.98 8.95
N ARG A 64 0.00 4.85 8.94
CA ARG A 64 1.30 4.66 9.61
C ARG A 64 2.45 5.13 8.73
N TRP A 65 2.39 4.78 7.45
CA TRP A 65 3.33 5.20 6.43
C TRP A 65 2.66 5.11 5.05
N ALA A 66 3.16 5.90 4.11
CA ALA A 66 2.85 5.79 2.69
C ALA A 66 4.16 5.67 1.89
N ALA A 67 4.13 4.89 0.81
CA ALA A 67 5.31 4.70 -0.03
C ALA A 67 4.94 4.39 -1.48
N ASP A 68 5.86 4.71 -2.39
CA ASP A 68 5.79 4.29 -3.77
C ASP A 68 6.38 2.87 -3.91
N VAL A 69 5.61 1.95 -4.48
CA VAL A 69 6.01 0.55 -4.66
C VAL A 69 5.90 0.15 -6.13
N TYR A 70 6.78 -0.74 -6.58
CA TYR A 70 6.60 -1.38 -7.88
C TYR A 70 5.54 -2.47 -7.78
N ASP A 71 4.84 -2.74 -8.89
CA ASP A 71 3.86 -3.84 -8.96
C ASP A 71 4.47 -5.20 -8.60
N SER A 72 5.77 -5.37 -8.84
CA SER A 72 6.53 -6.59 -8.50
C SER A 72 6.86 -6.74 -7.01
N GLU A 73 6.68 -5.69 -6.21
CA GLU A 73 7.00 -5.69 -4.77
C GLU A 73 5.77 -5.96 -3.90
N ILE A 74 4.61 -6.04 -4.52
CA ILE A 74 3.33 -6.27 -3.87
C ILE A 74 2.60 -7.46 -4.49
N GLN A 75 1.73 -8.08 -3.70
CA GLN A 75 0.82 -9.11 -4.15
C GLN A 75 -0.61 -8.64 -3.86
N ALA A 76 -1.41 -8.45 -4.90
CA ALA A 76 -2.82 -8.14 -4.75
C ALA A 76 -3.53 -9.23 -3.93
N LEU A 77 -4.34 -8.80 -2.97
CA LEU A 77 -5.18 -9.69 -2.19
C LEU A 77 -6.56 -9.74 -2.86
N PRO A 78 -7.22 -10.90 -2.85
CA PRO A 78 -8.61 -10.96 -3.30
C PRO A 78 -9.44 -9.99 -2.45
N GLU A 79 -10.27 -9.19 -3.13
CA GLU A 79 -11.30 -8.43 -2.43
C GLU A 79 -12.11 -9.45 -1.63
N GLN A 80 -12.16 -9.29 -0.31
CA GLN A 80 -13.00 -10.16 0.52
C GLN A 80 -14.43 -9.95 0.04
N GLU A 81 -14.96 -10.88 -0.76
CA GLU A 81 -16.39 -10.96 -1.02
C GLU A 81 -17.05 -10.92 0.36
N MET A 82 -17.87 -9.90 0.62
CA MET A 82 -18.77 -9.89 1.77
C MET A 82 -19.81 -11.00 1.55
N GLY A 83 -19.39 -12.25 1.72
CA GLY A 83 -20.18 -13.45 1.58
C GLY A 83 -20.32 -14.11 2.95
N GLY A 84 -21.42 -13.82 3.63
CA GLY A 84 -21.77 -14.46 4.90
C GLY A 84 -23.12 -13.97 5.40
N ALA A 85 -24.18 -14.35 4.68
CA ALA A 85 -25.54 -14.37 5.19
C ALA A 85 -25.74 -15.59 6.12
#